data_AF-A0A8T7GD37-F1
#
_entry.id   AF-A0A8T7GD37-F1
#
_cell.length_a   1.000
_cell.length_b   1.000
_cell.length_c   1.000
_cell.angle_alpha   90.00
_cell.angle_beta   90.00
_cell.angle_gamma   90.00
#
_symmetry.space_group_name_H-M   'P 1'
#
loop_
_entity.id
_entity.type
_entity.pdbx_description
1 polymer ?
#
loop_
_entity_poly.entity_id
_entity_poly.type
_entity_poly.pdbx_seq_one_letter_code
_entity_poly.pdbx_strand_id
1 'polypeptide(L)'
;MPIVAGDIDFHLSGGAGNTDPNAALGGAISTTQLTDNTLNNLWDDVSGAESSAGDTEYRCIYVKNAHGTLTLQSAKIWIETNTTSPANAMSIALGGEGMNGTAETVANESTAPVGETFSQPTNYAGGLSLGNLTAGSTYPIWVKRVIPASTSAVDNVTYVLKVQGDTAA
;
A
#
# COMPACT_ATOMS: atom_id res chain seq x y z
N MET A 1 23.10 -13.05 8.91
CA MET A 1 22.93 -11.71 8.31
C MET A 1 21.61 -11.16 8.81
N PRO A 2 21.49 -9.86 9.11
CA PRO A 2 20.21 -9.29 9.49
C PRO A 2 19.24 -9.31 8.31
N ILE A 3 17.94 -9.33 8.59
CA ILE A 3 16.95 -9.02 7.57
C ILE A 3 17.08 -7.54 7.22
N VAL A 4 17.05 -7.21 5.93
CA VAL A 4 17.22 -5.85 5.43
C VAL A 4 15.98 -5.38 4.66
N ALA A 5 15.89 -4.08 4.37
CA ALA A 5 14.77 -3.53 3.61
C ALA A 5 14.59 -4.18 2.24
N GLY A 6 15.69 -4.61 1.59
CA GLY A 6 15.64 -5.33 0.32
C GLY A 6 15.07 -6.76 0.39
N ASP A 7 14.83 -7.29 1.58
CA ASP A 7 14.11 -8.55 1.79
C ASP A 7 12.59 -8.36 1.93
N ILE A 8 12.11 -7.11 1.91
CA ILE A 8 10.70 -6.77 2.07
C ILE A 8 10.16 -6.24 0.76
N ASP A 9 9.24 -6.99 0.17
CA ASP A 9 8.68 -6.70 -1.13
C ASP A 9 7.27 -6.09 -0.99
N PHE A 10 6.94 -5.21 -1.93
CA PHE A 10 5.55 -4.83 -2.20
C PHE A 10 5.04 -5.60 -3.41
N HIS A 11 3.79 -6.04 -3.40
CA HIS A 11 3.16 -6.77 -4.50
C HIS A 11 1.77 -6.23 -4.81
N LEU A 12 1.33 -6.36 -6.06
CA LEU A 12 -0.06 -6.10 -6.43
C LEU A 12 -1.01 -7.08 -5.72
N SER A 13 -2.26 -6.66 -5.52
CA SER A 13 -3.39 -7.57 -5.26
C SER A 13 -4.08 -7.95 -6.59
N GLY A 14 -5.28 -8.54 -6.56
CA GLY A 14 -6.08 -8.87 -7.75
C GLY A 14 -5.87 -10.28 -8.29
N GLY A 15 -5.13 -11.14 -7.56
CA GLY A 15 -4.83 -12.51 -7.95
C GLY A 15 -3.41 -12.71 -8.49
N ALA A 16 -2.93 -13.96 -8.44
CA ALA A 16 -1.53 -14.34 -8.70
C ALA A 16 -0.97 -13.87 -10.07
N GLY A 17 -1.85 -13.77 -11.08
CA GLY A 17 -1.50 -13.34 -12.42
C GLY A 17 -1.73 -11.85 -12.71
N ASN A 18 -2.13 -11.03 -11.72
CA ASN A 18 -2.39 -9.62 -11.98
C ASN A 18 -1.08 -8.87 -12.29
N THR A 19 -0.99 -8.29 -13.47
CA THR A 19 0.12 -7.41 -13.88
C THR A 19 -0.34 -5.95 -14.06
N ASP A 20 -1.62 -5.66 -13.84
CA ASP A 20 -2.23 -4.35 -14.02
C ASP A 20 -2.48 -3.69 -12.65
N PRO A 21 -1.81 -2.57 -12.33
CA PRO A 21 -2.05 -1.84 -11.09
C PRO A 21 -3.50 -1.37 -10.91
N ASN A 22 -4.24 -1.11 -11.99
CA ASN A 22 -5.65 -0.71 -11.91
C ASN A 22 -6.56 -1.84 -11.41
N ALA A 23 -6.14 -3.09 -11.61
CA ALA A 23 -6.84 -4.27 -11.11
C ALA A 23 -6.47 -4.62 -9.65
N ALA A 24 -5.65 -3.80 -8.97
CA ALA A 24 -5.26 -3.99 -7.58
C ALA A 24 -6.38 -3.57 -6.61
N LEU A 25 -7.56 -4.17 -6.75
CA LEU A 25 -8.78 -3.88 -6.00
C LEU A 25 -9.02 -4.86 -4.85
N GLY A 26 -7.94 -5.45 -4.33
CA GLY A 26 -7.98 -6.47 -3.29
C GLY A 26 -7.96 -7.90 -3.83
N GLY A 27 -8.38 -8.89 -3.05
CA GLY A 27 -8.19 -10.30 -3.41
C GLY A 27 -6.75 -10.79 -3.19
N ALA A 28 -6.41 -11.95 -3.76
CA ALA A 28 -5.15 -12.63 -3.47
C ALA A 28 -3.92 -11.85 -3.97
N ILE A 29 -2.79 -12.04 -3.29
CA ILE A 29 -1.50 -11.46 -3.69
C ILE A 29 -1.10 -11.89 -5.12
N SER A 30 -0.58 -10.94 -5.88
CA SER A 30 0.01 -11.14 -7.19
C SER A 30 1.49 -11.53 -7.12
N THR A 31 1.96 -12.27 -8.11
CA THR A 31 3.39 -12.49 -8.33
C THR A 31 4.12 -11.24 -8.83
N THR A 32 3.38 -10.24 -9.31
CA THR A 32 3.94 -8.96 -9.76
C THR A 32 4.40 -8.12 -8.57
N GLN A 33 5.72 -8.02 -8.43
CA GLN A 33 6.36 -7.16 -7.44
C GLN A 33 6.31 -5.69 -7.90
N LEU A 34 5.98 -4.81 -6.97
CA LEU A 34 6.13 -3.37 -7.09
C LEU A 34 7.55 -2.99 -6.62
N THR A 35 8.35 -2.41 -7.49
CA THR A 35 9.62 -1.77 -7.13
C THR A 35 9.38 -0.31 -6.75
N ASP A 36 10.27 0.32 -5.97
CA ASP A 36 10.05 1.67 -5.41
C ASP A 36 9.59 2.72 -6.44
N ASN A 37 10.08 2.67 -7.68
CA ASN A 37 9.68 3.61 -8.74
C ASN A 37 8.31 3.29 -9.38
N THR A 38 7.64 2.20 -8.97
CA THR A 38 6.35 1.72 -9.49
C THR A 38 5.18 1.80 -8.50
N LEU A 39 5.43 2.06 -7.20
CA LEU A 39 4.36 2.43 -6.25
C LEU A 39 3.63 3.72 -6.69
N ASN A 40 4.36 4.59 -7.39
CA ASN A 40 3.83 5.80 -8.02
C ASN A 40 2.97 5.51 -9.27
N ASN A 41 3.08 4.31 -9.85
CA ASN A 41 2.30 3.86 -11.01
C ASN A 41 1.10 2.99 -10.61
N LEU A 42 0.71 3.04 -9.33
CA LEU A 42 -0.50 2.37 -8.82
C LEU A 42 -1.79 3.08 -9.25
N TRP A 43 -1.64 4.33 -9.67
CA TRP A 43 -2.73 5.25 -9.97
C TRP A 43 -2.74 5.58 -11.45
N ASP A 44 -3.94 5.62 -12.01
CA ASP A 44 -4.20 6.20 -13.30
C ASP A 44 -4.21 7.74 -13.25
N ASP A 45 -4.14 8.32 -14.44
CA ASP A 45 -4.25 9.76 -14.66
C ASP A 45 -5.67 10.21 -14.32
N VAL A 46 -5.78 11.32 -13.60
CA VAL A 46 -7.08 11.87 -13.18
C VAL A 46 -7.49 12.92 -14.20
N SER A 47 -8.66 12.76 -14.80
CA SER A 47 -9.16 13.73 -15.76
C SER A 47 -9.48 15.08 -15.09
N GLY A 48 -9.43 16.16 -15.87
CA GLY A 48 -9.82 17.49 -15.38
C GLY A 48 -11.27 17.58 -14.87
N ALA A 49 -12.15 16.67 -15.31
CA ALA A 49 -13.53 16.58 -14.82
C ALA A 49 -13.62 15.95 -13.43
N GLU A 50 -12.86 14.88 -13.18
CA GLU A 50 -12.75 14.21 -11.87
C GLU A 50 -12.11 15.14 -10.83
N SER A 51 -11.02 15.82 -11.22
CA SER A 51 -10.36 16.86 -10.42
C SER A 51 -11.32 18.01 -10.04
N SER A 52 -12.24 18.40 -10.92
CA SER A 52 -13.23 19.43 -10.61
C SER A 52 -14.31 18.96 -9.63
N ALA A 53 -14.72 17.69 -9.70
CA ALA A 53 -15.70 17.09 -8.80
C ALA A 53 -15.10 16.67 -7.44
N GLY A 54 -13.79 16.47 -7.41
CA GLY A 54 -13.09 15.77 -6.35
C GLY A 54 -13.20 14.27 -6.53
N ASP A 55 -12.15 13.55 -6.14
CA ASP A 55 -12.07 12.11 -6.30
C ASP A 55 -11.46 11.45 -5.08
N THR A 56 -11.82 10.19 -4.86
CA THR A 56 -11.24 9.35 -3.82
C THR A 56 -11.10 7.94 -4.36
N GLU A 57 -9.87 7.46 -4.35
CA GLU A 57 -9.52 6.19 -4.95
C GLU A 57 -8.86 5.27 -3.92
N TYR A 58 -9.05 3.97 -4.14
CA TYR A 58 -8.56 2.89 -3.29
C TYR A 58 -7.84 1.84 -4.11
N ARG A 59 -6.67 1.42 -3.61
CA ARG A 59 -5.87 0.32 -4.18
C ARG A 59 -5.36 -0.55 -3.04
N CYS A 60 -5.35 -1.86 -3.22
CA CYS A 60 -4.78 -2.82 -2.27
C CYS A 60 -3.46 -3.36 -2.81
N ILE A 61 -2.44 -3.36 -1.96
CA ILE A 61 -1.15 -4.00 -2.21
C ILE A 61 -0.85 -4.99 -1.08
N TYR A 62 0.20 -5.78 -1.22
CA TYR A 62 0.70 -6.64 -0.16
C TYR A 62 2.12 -6.26 0.21
N VAL A 63 2.40 -6.23 1.51
CA VAL A 63 3.76 -6.35 2.03
C VAL A 63 4.08 -7.83 2.12
N LYS A 64 5.27 -8.24 1.70
CA LYS A 64 5.76 -9.61 1.82
C LYS A 64 7.16 -9.62 2.43
N ASN A 65 7.38 -10.47 3.43
CA ASN A 65 8.74 -10.84 3.81
C ASN A 65 9.27 -11.89 2.82
N ALA A 66 10.15 -11.47 1.93
CA ALA A 66 10.76 -12.31 0.91
C ALA A 66 12.09 -12.94 1.36
N HIS A 67 12.54 -12.71 2.60
CA HIS A 67 13.69 -13.42 3.16
C HIS A 67 13.40 -14.92 3.20
N GLY A 68 14.37 -15.76 2.86
CA GLY A 68 14.19 -17.21 2.79
C GLY A 68 14.02 -17.94 4.15
N THR A 69 14.19 -17.26 5.29
CA THR A 69 14.26 -17.91 6.62
C THR A 69 13.97 -16.99 7.80
N LEU A 70 14.43 -15.73 7.76
CA LEU A 70 14.34 -14.81 8.89
C LEU A 70 12.94 -14.18 9.00
N THR A 71 12.56 -13.93 10.24
CA THR A 71 11.34 -13.19 10.60
C THR A 71 11.69 -11.73 10.81
N LEU A 72 10.92 -10.81 10.21
CA LEU A 72 10.94 -9.39 10.57
C LEU A 72 10.09 -9.20 11.82
N GLN A 73 10.73 -8.93 12.96
CA GLN A 73 10.04 -8.79 14.24
C GLN A 73 9.49 -7.38 14.40
N SER A 74 8.35 -7.24 15.10
CA SER A 74 7.73 -5.94 15.39
C SER A 74 7.56 -5.05 14.16
N ALA A 75 7.28 -5.67 13.01
CA ALA A 75 7.22 -5.00 11.73
C ALA A 75 6.13 -3.93 11.73
N LYS A 76 6.46 -2.77 11.20
CA LYS A 76 5.54 -1.63 11.02
C LYS A 76 5.68 -1.03 9.65
N ILE A 77 4.57 -0.50 9.14
CA ILE A 77 4.51 0.28 7.90
C ILE A 77 4.11 1.74 8.17
N TRP A 78 4.71 2.66 7.44
CA TRP A 78 4.33 4.08 7.45
C TRP A 78 4.60 4.76 6.10
N ILE A 79 4.10 5.97 5.95
CA ILE A 79 4.34 6.85 4.80
C ILE A 79 5.60 7.67 5.11
N GLU A 80 6.76 7.26 4.61
CA GLU A 80 8.03 7.97 4.85
C GLU A 80 8.06 9.33 4.15
N THR A 81 7.53 9.40 2.94
CA THR A 81 7.34 10.65 2.20
C THR A 81 5.94 10.66 1.62
N ASN A 82 5.18 11.70 1.93
CA ASN A 82 3.89 11.96 1.31
C ASN A 82 4.07 13.02 0.21
N THR A 83 3.03 13.19 -0.58
CA THR A 83 2.97 14.12 -1.70
C THR A 83 3.13 15.54 -1.20
N THR A 84 3.86 16.37 -1.94
CA THR A 84 4.01 17.79 -1.59
C THR A 84 2.75 18.60 -1.84
N SER A 85 1.83 18.07 -2.68
CA SER A 85 0.53 18.67 -2.93
C SER A 85 -0.49 18.19 -1.89
N PRO A 86 -1.18 19.09 -1.18
CA PRO A 86 -2.31 18.73 -0.33
C PRO A 86 -3.50 18.18 -1.14
N ALA A 87 -3.46 18.31 -2.47
CA ALA A 87 -4.46 17.79 -3.39
C ALA A 87 -4.30 16.31 -3.77
N ASN A 88 -3.36 15.57 -3.16
CA ASN A 88 -3.11 14.15 -3.46
C ASN A 88 -2.66 13.35 -2.22
N ALA A 89 -3.08 13.75 -1.03
CA ALA A 89 -2.55 13.17 0.20
C ALA A 89 -2.84 11.66 0.29
N MET A 90 -1.78 10.87 0.44
CA MET A 90 -1.89 9.43 0.61
C MET A 90 -2.23 9.09 2.06
N SER A 91 -3.12 8.11 2.24
CA SER A 91 -3.39 7.48 3.53
C SER A 91 -3.35 5.96 3.39
N ILE A 92 -3.03 5.24 4.46
CA ILE A 92 -2.95 3.78 4.47
C ILE A 92 -3.82 3.17 5.56
N ALA A 93 -4.29 1.95 5.32
CA ALA A 93 -4.96 1.10 6.29
C ALA A 93 -4.46 -0.35 6.16
N LEU A 94 -4.52 -1.11 7.25
CA LEU A 94 -4.32 -2.55 7.21
C LEU A 94 -5.59 -3.22 6.68
N GLY A 95 -5.48 -4.19 5.78
CA GLY A 95 -6.60 -5.05 5.43
C GLY A 95 -7.04 -5.87 6.64
N GLY A 96 -8.35 -5.91 6.89
CA GLY A 96 -8.93 -6.53 8.09
C GLY A 96 -8.64 -8.04 8.24
N GLU A 97 -8.26 -8.70 7.15
CA GLU A 97 -7.96 -10.13 7.12
C GLU A 97 -6.61 -10.47 7.73
N GLY A 98 -5.74 -9.47 7.85
CA GLY A 98 -4.47 -9.58 8.55
C GLY A 98 -3.42 -10.43 7.85
N MET A 99 -2.46 -10.91 8.64
CA MET A 99 -1.29 -11.62 8.14
C MET A 99 -1.68 -12.92 7.43
N ASN A 100 -1.16 -13.10 6.21
CA ASN A 100 -1.46 -14.21 5.30
C ASN A 100 -2.94 -14.30 4.88
N GLY A 101 -3.74 -13.29 5.22
CA GLY A 101 -5.12 -13.14 4.77
C GLY A 101 -5.18 -12.80 3.29
N THR A 102 -6.32 -13.12 2.67
CA THR A 102 -6.67 -12.63 1.34
C THR A 102 -7.55 -11.40 1.53
N ALA A 103 -7.07 -10.23 1.10
CA ALA A 103 -7.84 -8.98 1.13
C ALA A 103 -9.23 -9.17 0.51
N GLU A 104 -10.24 -8.54 1.10
CA GLU A 104 -11.53 -8.38 0.44
C GLU A 104 -11.37 -7.72 -0.93
N THR A 105 -12.36 -7.88 -1.80
CA THR A 105 -12.36 -7.27 -3.13
C THR A 105 -13.39 -6.16 -3.18
N VAL A 106 -12.99 -4.98 -3.64
CA VAL A 106 -13.90 -3.86 -3.91
C VAL A 106 -14.31 -3.83 -5.39
N ALA A 107 -15.46 -3.25 -5.68
CA ALA A 107 -16.00 -3.25 -7.04
C ALA A 107 -15.20 -2.40 -8.04
N ASN A 108 -14.62 -1.29 -7.57
CA ASN A 108 -13.82 -0.33 -8.33
C ASN A 108 -13.00 0.57 -7.39
N GLU A 109 -12.10 1.39 -7.94
CA GLU A 109 -11.29 2.37 -7.21
C GLU A 109 -12.09 3.31 -6.34
N SER A 110 -13.31 3.69 -6.71
CA SER A 110 -14.12 4.64 -5.94
C SER A 110 -14.86 3.99 -4.77
N THR A 111 -14.75 2.68 -4.60
CA THR A 111 -15.42 1.93 -3.54
C THR A 111 -14.47 1.70 -2.38
N ALA A 112 -14.80 2.27 -1.22
CA ALA A 112 -14.02 2.06 0.00
C ALA A 112 -14.11 0.60 0.50
N PRO A 113 -13.00 0.03 1.00
CA PRO A 113 -13.02 -1.23 1.72
C PRO A 113 -13.77 -1.09 3.08
N VAL A 114 -14.37 -2.18 3.57
CA VAL A 114 -15.27 -2.23 4.73
C VAL A 114 -14.55 -2.71 5.99
N GLY A 115 -14.31 -1.77 6.92
CA GLY A 115 -13.72 -2.05 8.24
C GLY A 115 -12.32 -1.45 8.43
N GLU A 116 -11.74 -0.95 7.36
CA GLU A 116 -10.42 -0.35 7.29
C GLU A 116 -10.41 1.05 7.92
N THR A 117 -9.43 1.29 8.78
CA THR A 117 -9.20 2.61 9.36
C THR A 117 -7.98 3.26 8.71
N PHE A 118 -8.23 4.24 7.84
CA PHE A 118 -7.18 4.98 7.13
C PHE A 118 -6.52 6.03 8.04
N SER A 119 -5.19 6.09 7.97
CA SER A 119 -4.37 7.06 8.69
C SER A 119 -3.13 7.45 7.89
N GLN A 120 -2.39 8.46 8.35
CA GLN A 120 -1.18 8.97 7.72
C GLN A 120 0.02 8.92 8.67
N PRO A 121 0.44 7.73 9.13
CA PRO A 121 1.62 7.63 9.98
C PRO A 121 2.86 8.01 9.18
N THR A 122 3.72 8.85 9.77
CA THR A 122 4.90 9.41 9.06
C THR A 122 6.24 8.88 9.57
N ASN A 123 6.22 7.98 10.56
CA ASN A 123 7.42 7.43 11.15
C ASN A 123 7.14 6.07 11.81
N TYR A 124 8.21 5.37 12.17
CA TYR A 124 8.14 4.05 12.81
C TYR A 124 7.33 4.03 14.12
N ALA A 125 7.42 5.09 14.95
CA ALA A 125 6.71 5.11 16.24
C ALA A 125 5.19 5.07 16.04
N GLY A 126 4.67 5.87 15.10
CA GLY A 126 3.26 5.91 14.72
C GLY A 126 2.83 4.87 13.67
N GLY A 127 3.77 4.11 13.10
CA GLY A 127 3.51 3.15 12.03
C GLY A 127 2.48 2.08 12.41
N LEU A 128 1.73 1.61 11.41
CA LEU A 128 0.74 0.54 11.57
C LEU A 128 1.48 -0.78 11.81
N SER A 129 1.08 -1.49 12.86
CA SER A 129 1.73 -2.75 13.25
C SER A 129 1.31 -3.90 12.36
N LEU A 130 2.27 -4.50 11.66
CA LEU A 130 2.12 -5.75 10.90
C LEU A 130 2.39 -6.98 11.76
N GLY A 131 2.99 -6.79 12.96
CA GLY A 131 3.36 -7.88 13.86
C GLY A 131 4.69 -8.53 13.46
N ASN A 132 4.82 -9.84 13.69
CA ASN A 132 6.03 -10.57 13.33
C ASN A 132 5.86 -11.25 11.97
N LEU A 133 6.41 -10.67 10.92
CA LEU A 133 6.32 -11.24 9.57
C LEU A 133 7.36 -12.35 9.42
N THR A 134 6.94 -13.60 9.54
CA THR A 134 7.82 -14.75 9.27
C THR A 134 8.21 -14.80 7.79
N ALA A 135 9.26 -15.55 7.46
CA ALA A 135 9.68 -15.75 6.08
C ALA A 135 8.50 -16.21 5.21
N GLY A 136 8.25 -15.50 4.10
CA GLY A 136 7.13 -15.74 3.19
C GLY A 136 5.79 -15.15 3.63
N SER A 137 5.67 -14.62 4.84
CA SER A 137 4.41 -14.01 5.31
C SER A 137 4.06 -12.76 4.51
N THR A 138 2.77 -12.58 4.28
CA THR A 138 2.21 -11.43 3.57
C THR A 138 1.24 -10.66 4.46
N TYR A 139 0.99 -9.39 4.13
CA TYR A 139 -0.02 -8.59 4.80
C TYR A 139 -0.68 -7.62 3.79
N PRO A 140 -2.02 -7.61 3.65
CA PRO A 140 -2.71 -6.69 2.77
C PRO A 140 -2.73 -5.27 3.34
N ILE A 141 -2.42 -4.29 2.50
CA ILE A 141 -2.40 -2.87 2.83
C ILE A 141 -3.29 -2.14 1.81
N TRP A 142 -4.30 -1.44 2.32
CA TRP A 142 -5.09 -0.52 1.54
C TRP A 142 -4.43 0.85 1.50
N VAL A 143 -4.31 1.41 0.30
CA VAL A 143 -3.82 2.75 0.04
C VAL A 143 -4.98 3.57 -0.50
N LYS A 144 -5.14 4.79 0.04
CA LYS A 144 -6.17 5.75 -0.34
C LYS A 144 -5.52 7.01 -0.89
N ARG A 145 -5.96 7.45 -2.06
CA ARG A 145 -5.68 8.77 -2.64
C ARG A 145 -6.92 9.65 -2.51
N VAL A 146 -6.75 10.91 -2.14
CA VAL A 146 -7.84 11.91 -2.12
C VAL A 146 -7.43 13.11 -2.95
N ILE A 147 -8.31 13.47 -3.89
CA ILE A 147 -8.21 14.66 -4.74
C ILE A 147 -9.35 15.60 -4.34
N PRO A 148 -9.07 16.69 -3.61
CA PRO A 148 -10.10 17.65 -3.22
C PRO A 148 -10.76 18.29 -4.45
N ALA A 149 -12.07 18.51 -4.37
CA ALA A 149 -12.80 19.21 -5.43
C ALA A 149 -12.17 20.59 -5.71
N SER A 150 -12.21 21.00 -6.99
CA SER A 150 -11.65 22.28 -7.44
C SER A 150 -10.13 22.43 -7.27
N THR A 151 -9.39 21.34 -7.07
CA THR A 151 -7.93 21.34 -7.11
C THR A 151 -7.47 20.58 -8.34
N SER A 152 -6.54 21.14 -9.11
CA SER A 152 -5.95 20.42 -10.24
C SER A 152 -5.28 19.13 -9.74
N ALA A 153 -5.69 18.00 -10.32
CA ALA A 153 -4.91 16.78 -10.20
C ALA A 153 -3.48 17.07 -10.67
N VAL A 154 -2.51 16.52 -9.94
CA VAL A 154 -1.10 16.64 -10.31
C VAL A 154 -0.72 15.27 -10.80
N ASP A 155 -0.44 15.15 -12.10
CA ASP A 155 0.09 13.91 -12.65
C ASP A 155 1.45 13.61 -11.99
N ASN A 156 1.79 12.33 -11.88
CA ASN A 156 3.08 11.87 -11.35
C ASN A 156 3.29 12.19 -9.85
N VAL A 157 2.28 11.87 -9.05
CA VAL A 157 2.32 11.93 -7.60
C VAL A 157 3.35 10.93 -7.05
N THR A 158 4.35 11.42 -6.32
CA THR A 158 5.35 10.56 -5.66
C THR A 158 5.10 10.44 -4.16
N TYR A 159 5.08 9.21 -3.66
CA TYR A 159 5.04 8.89 -2.24
C TYR A 159 5.91 7.66 -1.95
N VAL A 160 6.38 7.55 -0.72
CA VAL A 160 7.25 6.43 -0.29
C VAL A 160 6.61 5.75 0.91
N LEU A 161 6.29 4.48 0.75
CA LEU A 161 5.93 3.60 1.86
C LEU A 161 7.19 2.91 2.38
N LYS A 162 7.29 2.78 3.70
CA LYS A 162 8.41 2.13 4.34
C LYS A 162 7.95 1.09 5.32
N VAL A 163 8.58 -0.08 5.27
CA VAL A 163 8.43 -1.15 6.25
C VAL A 163 9.75 -1.33 6.98
N GLN A 164 9.69 -1.43 8.30
CA GLN A 164 10.86 -1.73 9.13
C GLN A 164 10.43 -2.58 10.32
N GLY A 165 11.39 -3.29 10.89
CA GLY A 165 11.27 -4.05 12.13
C GLY A 165 12.66 -4.48 12.59
N ASP A 166 12.71 -5.40 13.54
CA ASP A 166 13.95 -5.91 14.11
C ASP A 166 14.33 -7.28 13.52
N THR A 167 15.62 -7.60 13.55
CA THR A 167 16.10 -8.98 13.34
C THR A 167 16.27 -9.66 14.70
N ALA A 168 15.94 -10.95 14.80
CA ALA A 168 16.40 -11.77 15.91
C ALA A 168 17.93 -11.68 16.09
N ALA A 169 18.40 -11.65 17.35
CA ALA A 169 19.82 -11.63 17.70
C ALA A 169 20.56 -12.90 17.28
#